data_AF-A0A0A9D9X7-F1
#
_entry.id   AF-A0A0A9D9X7-F1
#
_cell.length_a   1.000
_cell.length_b   1.000
_cell.length_c   1.000
_cell.angle_alpha   90.00
_cell.angle_beta   90.00
_cell.angle_gamma   90.00
#
_symmetry.space_group_name_H-M   'P 1'
#
loop_
_entity.id
_entity.type
_entity.pdbx_description
1 polymer ?
#
loop_
_entity_poly.entity_id
_entity_poly.type
_entity_poly.pdbx_seq_one_letter_code
_entity_poly.pdbx_strand_id
1 'polypeptide(L)'
;MASQLANTMWNSLKGRPVLGRIYQGKEPPQFIALFQPMVILKGGIGAGYKNLIEEKGVTGETYSAEGIALIQVSGTSIHNNKTLQVDAVLPSSIYCSC
;
A
#
# COMPACT_ATOMS: atom_id res chain seq x y z
N MET A 1 -11.69 -10.60 7.16
CA MET A 1 -12.49 -9.37 7.26
C MET A 1 -12.66 -8.65 5.92
N ALA A 2 -11.59 -8.23 5.22
CA ALA A 2 -11.73 -7.49 3.95
C ALA A 2 -12.52 -8.25 2.86
N SER A 3 -12.28 -9.56 2.69
CA SER A 3 -13.01 -10.39 1.73
C SER A 3 -14.50 -10.54 2.07
N GLN A 4 -14.84 -10.66 3.35
CA GLN A 4 -16.23 -10.76 3.81
C GLN A 4 -16.99 -9.46 3.52
N LEU A 5 -16.40 -8.31 3.84
CA LEU A 5 -16.99 -7.00 3.55
C LEU A 5 -17.20 -6.80 2.05
N ALA A 6 -16.20 -7.15 1.23
CA ALA A 6 -16.30 -7.06 -0.21
C ALA A 6 -17.40 -7.97 -0.79
N ASN A 7 -17.55 -9.19 -0.25
CA ASN A 7 -18.63 -10.10 -0.61
C ASN A 7 -20.00 -9.57 -0.18
N THR A 8 -20.12 -8.95 1.00
CA THR A 8 -21.37 -8.33 1.44
C THR A 8 -21.79 -7.18 0.51
N MET A 9 -20.85 -6.31 0.14
CA MET A 9 -21.09 -5.25 -0.86
C MET A 9 -21.46 -5.82 -2.22
N TRP A 10 -20.74 -6.83 -2.70
CA TRP A 10 -21.03 -7.52 -3.96
C TRP A 10 -22.46 -8.05 -4.02
N ASN A 11 -22.88 -8.74 -2.96
CA ASN A 11 -24.22 -9.31 -2.84
C ASN A 11 -25.30 -8.21 -2.81
N SER A 12 -25.06 -7.12 -2.09
CA SER A 12 -25.98 -5.96 -2.05
C SER A 12 -26.17 -5.33 -3.43
N LEU A 13 -25.11 -5.31 -4.25
CA LEU A 13 -25.13 -4.79 -5.62
C LEU A 13 -25.55 -5.85 -6.66
N LYS A 14 -26.21 -6.93 -6.21
CA LYS A 14 -26.74 -8.02 -7.06
C LYS A 14 -25.69 -8.66 -7.96
N GLY A 15 -24.43 -8.69 -7.51
CA GLY A 15 -23.31 -9.25 -8.26
C GLY A 15 -22.97 -8.58 -9.58
N ARG A 16 -23.38 -7.31 -9.75
CA ARG A 16 -23.06 -6.50 -10.93
C ARG A 16 -21.64 -5.92 -10.99
N PRO A 17 -20.97 -5.59 -9.85
CA PRO A 17 -19.61 -5.05 -9.90
C PRO A 17 -18.62 -6.07 -10.50
N VAL A 18 -17.33 -5.74 -10.54
CA VAL A 18 -16.25 -6.73 -10.71
C VAL A 18 -15.43 -6.76 -9.43
N LEU A 19 -15.24 -7.95 -8.84
CA LEU A 19 -14.49 -8.11 -7.60
C LEU A 19 -13.06 -8.54 -7.93
N GLY A 20 -12.09 -7.73 -7.53
CA GLY A 20 -10.67 -8.02 -7.68
C GLY A 20 -9.98 -8.14 -6.32
N ARG A 21 -9.11 -9.13 -6.17
CA ARG A 21 -8.18 -9.20 -5.02
C ARG A 21 -6.81 -8.76 -5.49
N ILE A 22 -6.30 -7.70 -4.88
CA ILE A 22 -5.03 -7.09 -5.25
C ILE A 22 -4.02 -7.36 -4.14
N TYR A 23 -2.81 -7.74 -4.55
CA TYR A 23 -1.69 -7.97 -3.64
C TYR A 23 -0.63 -6.90 -3.87
N GLN A 24 0.00 -6.47 -2.78
CA GLN A 24 1.09 -5.49 -2.85
C GLN A 24 2.23 -6.01 -3.75
N GLY A 25 2.69 -5.17 -4.67
CA GLY A 25 3.71 -5.51 -5.67
C GLY A 25 3.19 -6.28 -6.89
N LYS A 26 1.92 -6.69 -6.91
CA LYS A 26 1.25 -7.37 -8.05
C LYS A 26 -0.02 -6.63 -8.47
N GLU A 27 0.00 -5.31 -8.40
CA GLU A 27 -1.13 -4.46 -8.78
C GLU A 27 -1.32 -4.42 -10.30
N PRO A 28 -2.54 -4.65 -10.81
CA PRO A 28 -2.84 -4.52 -12.23
C PRO A 28 -2.63 -3.09 -12.75
N PRO A 29 -2.20 -2.90 -14.00
CA PRO A 29 -2.03 -1.57 -14.62
C PRO A 29 -3.26 -0.67 -14.53
N GLN A 30 -4.46 -1.24 -14.63
CA GLN A 30 -5.73 -0.52 -14.52
C GLN A 30 -5.95 0.04 -13.12
N PHE A 31 -5.50 -0.69 -12.09
CA PHE A 31 -5.61 -0.23 -10.71
C PHE A 31 -4.64 0.92 -10.42
N ILE A 32 -3.40 0.84 -10.93
CA ILE A 32 -2.40 1.90 -10.79
C ILE A 32 -2.89 3.19 -11.46
N ALA A 33 -3.54 3.07 -12.63
CA ALA A 33 -4.09 4.20 -13.36
C ALA A 33 -5.19 4.96 -12.59
N LEU A 34 -5.90 4.31 -11.65
CA LEU A 34 -6.92 4.97 -10.84
C LEU A 34 -6.33 5.90 -9.78
N PHE A 35 -5.09 5.65 -9.34
CA PHE A 35 -4.45 6.35 -8.22
C PHE A 35 -3.14 6.98 -8.66
N GLN A 36 -3.20 8.04 -9.48
CA GLN A 36 -1.99 8.71 -9.99
C GLN A 36 -1.71 10.03 -9.24
N PRO A 37 -0.56 10.15 -8.52
CA PRO A 37 0.47 9.14 -8.26
C PRO A 37 0.09 8.16 -7.12
N MET A 38 0.56 6.92 -7.20
CA MET A 38 0.27 5.88 -6.21
C MET A 38 1.38 5.83 -5.16
N VAL A 39 1.04 6.11 -3.91
CA VAL A 39 1.97 6.04 -2.77
C VAL A 39 1.60 4.86 -1.88
N ILE A 40 2.54 3.95 -1.66
CA ILE A 40 2.38 2.81 -0.76
C ILE A 40 3.23 3.06 0.48
N LEU A 41 2.56 3.46 1.56
CA LEU A 41 3.18 3.66 2.86
C LEU A 41 3.38 2.31 3.55
N LYS A 42 4.52 2.17 4.23
CA LYS A 42 4.76 1.00 5.08
C LYS A 42 3.99 1.17 6.38
N GLY A 43 3.39 0.07 6.82
CA GLY A 43 2.64 0.01 8.06
C GLY A 43 1.15 0.27 7.91
N GLY A 44 0.49 0.71 8.98
CA GLY A 44 -0.93 1.03 8.94
C GLY A 44 -1.45 1.61 10.25
N ILE A 45 -2.43 2.50 10.17
CA ILE A 45 -3.07 3.12 11.35
C ILE A 45 -4.24 2.25 11.86
N GLY A 46 -4.70 1.31 11.03
CA GLY A 46 -5.84 0.44 11.35
C GLY A 46 -5.54 -0.48 12.52
N ALA A 47 -6.56 -0.74 13.35
CA ALA A 47 -6.47 -1.65 14.50
C ALA A 47 -5.89 -3.03 14.13
N GLY A 48 -6.17 -3.53 12.92
CA GLY A 48 -5.60 -4.79 12.44
C GLY A 48 -4.08 -4.76 12.27
N TYR A 49 -3.49 -3.63 11.89
CA TYR A 49 -2.03 -3.48 11.82
C TYR A 49 -1.43 -3.42 13.23
N LYS A 50 -2.06 -2.66 14.14
CA LYS A 50 -1.63 -2.54 15.55
C LYS A 50 -1.60 -3.91 16.25
N ASN A 51 -2.61 -4.73 16.03
CA ASN A 51 -2.65 -6.08 16.60
C ASN A 51 -1.54 -6.98 16.00
N LEU A 52 -1.24 -6.85 14.70
CA LEU A 52 -0.20 -7.64 14.03
C LEU A 52 1.22 -7.26 14.47
N ILE A 53 1.48 -5.97 14.77
CA ILE A 53 2.79 -5.54 15.30
C ILE A 53 2.99 -5.98 16.75
N GLU A 54 1.93 -5.92 17.57
CA GLU A 54 1.94 -6.43 18.95
C GLU A 54 2.20 -7.94 18.97
N GLU A 55 1.54 -8.71 18.10
CA GLU A 55 1.73 -10.16 17.99
C GLU A 55 3.15 -10.54 17.52
N LYS A 56 3.73 -9.75 16.61
CA LYS A 56 5.07 -10.02 16.05
C LYS A 56 6.21 -9.49 16.91
N GLY A 57 5.93 -8.75 17.99
CA GLY A 57 6.95 -8.15 18.86
C GLY A 57 7.86 -7.15 18.14
N VAL A 58 7.46 -6.67 16.96
CA VAL A 58 8.20 -5.68 16.19
C VAL A 58 7.63 -4.33 16.56
N THR A 59 8.47 -3.41 17.04
CA THR A 59 8.16 -1.98 17.20
C THR A 59 7.99 -1.35 15.81
N GLY A 60 6.92 -1.73 15.12
CA GLY A 60 6.60 -1.23 13.79
C GLY A 60 6.13 0.21 13.91
N GLU A 61 6.93 1.13 13.41
CA GLU A 61 6.60 2.55 13.43
C GLU A 61 5.35 2.76 12.57
N THR A 62 4.28 3.20 13.23
CA THR A 62 3.10 3.67 12.51
C THR A 62 3.48 5.00 11.86
N TYR A 63 3.15 5.20 10.59
CA TYR A 63 3.41 6.48 9.91
C TYR A 63 2.79 7.63 10.72
N SER A 64 3.64 8.48 11.31
CA SER A 64 3.26 9.69 12.05
C SER A 64 3.45 10.90 11.15
N ALA A 65 2.57 11.89 11.23
CA ALA A 65 2.67 13.11 10.43
C ALA A 65 3.96 13.91 10.72
N GLU A 66 4.53 13.73 11.91
CA GLU A 66 5.76 14.36 12.37
C GLU A 66 7.03 13.52 12.11
N GLY A 67 6.89 12.32 11.53
CA GLY A 67 7.98 11.39 11.27
C GLY A 67 8.71 11.66 9.94
N ILE A 68 9.99 11.31 9.88
CA ILE A 68 10.76 11.29 8.63
C ILE A 68 10.47 9.97 7.91
N ALA A 69 10.03 10.04 6.66
CA ALA A 69 9.80 8.87 5.81
C ALA A 69 10.64 8.99 4.55
N LEU A 70 11.36 7.93 4.18
CA LEU A 70 12.06 7.87 2.90
C LEU A 70 11.10 7.31 1.84
N ILE A 71 10.93 8.02 0.73
CA ILE A 71 10.09 7.54 -0.37
C ILE A 71 10.98 7.20 -1.56
N GLN A 72 10.97 5.92 -1.93
CA GLN A 72 11.58 5.46 -3.16
C GLN A 72 10.60 5.68 -4.32
N VAL A 73 10.98 6.55 -5.26
CA VAL A 73 10.23 6.77 -6.49
C VAL A 73 10.74 5.81 -7.56
N SER A 74 9.88 4.92 -8.07
CA SER A 74 10.25 3.96 -9.11
C SER A 74 9.32 4.05 -10.30
N GLY A 75 9.90 4.37 -11.46
CA GLY A 75 9.19 4.53 -12.72
C GLY A 75 8.41 5.86 -12.81
N THR A 76 8.34 6.40 -14.02
CA THR A 76 7.68 7.69 -14.33
C THR A 76 6.51 7.54 -15.30
N SER A 77 6.22 6.31 -15.71
CA SER A 77 5.15 6.02 -16.68
C SER A 77 3.79 5.96 -16.00
N ILE A 78 2.74 6.34 -16.72
CA ILE A 78 1.33 6.36 -16.28
C ILE A 78 0.90 5.02 -15.66
N HIS A 79 1.43 3.89 -16.14
CA HIS A 79 1.12 2.55 -15.62
C HIS A 79 2.16 1.98 -14.65
N ASN A 80 3.18 2.77 -14.32
CA ASN A 80 4.30 2.37 -13.49
C ASN A 80 4.89 3.59 -12.74
N ASN A 81 4.04 4.28 -11.98
CA ASN A 81 4.40 5.46 -11.16
C ASN A 81 4.27 5.15 -9.65
N LYS A 82 4.67 3.93 -9.26
CA LYS A 82 4.55 3.51 -7.86
C LYS A 82 5.67 4.12 -7.04
N THR A 83 5.29 4.66 -5.90
CA THR A 83 6.23 5.16 -4.90
C THR A 83 6.06 4.35 -3.63
N LEU A 84 7.17 3.86 -3.09
CA LEU A 84 7.20 2.98 -1.92
C LEU A 84 7.89 3.70 -0.78
N GLN A 85 7.28 3.73 0.40
CA GLN A 85 8.02 4.08 1.60
C GLN A 85 9.01 2.96 1.94
N VAL A 86 10.27 3.32 2.11
CA VAL A 86 11.35 2.38 2.45
C VAL A 86 12.00 2.77 3.77
N ASP A 87 12.73 1.83 4.35
CA ASP A 87 13.44 2.10 5.60
C ASP A 87 14.62 3.01 5.30
N ALA A 88 14.96 3.90 6.23
CA ALA A 88 16.09 4.83 6.11
C ALA A 88 17.44 4.10 6.28
N VAL A 89 17.71 3.17 5.37
CA VAL A 89 18.98 2.45 5.24
C VAL A 89 19.61 2.97 3.96
N LEU A 90 20.91 3.31 3.99
CA LEU A 90 21.66 3.81 2.83
C LEU A 90 21.36 2.94 1.59
N PRO A 91 20.62 3.44 0.59
CA PRO A 91 20.28 2.64 -0.57
C PRO A 91 21.47 2.61 -1.54
N SER A 92 21.69 1.45 -2.15
CA SER A 92 22.62 1.25 -3.25
C SER A 92 22.18 2.04 -4.49
N SER A 93 22.79 3.22 -4.71
CA SER A 93 23.19 3.91 -5.95
C SER A 93 22.33 3.91 -7.24
N ILE A 94 21.09 3.41 -7.30
CA ILE A 94 20.34 3.28 -8.58
C ILE A 94 18.95 3.98 -8.57
N TYR A 95 18.46 4.43 -7.41
CA TYR A 95 17.11 4.99 -7.28
C TYR A 95 17.09 6.42 -6.74
N CYS A 96 16.13 7.22 -7.18
CA CYS A 96 15.89 8.56 -6.64
C CYS A 96 15.06 8.44 -5.34
N SER A 97 15.63 8.95 -4.25
CA SER A 97 14.97 9.04 -2.94
C SER A 97 14.68 10.51 -2.62
N CYS A 98 13.44 10.82 -2.25
CA CYS A 98 13.03 12.10 -1.68
C CYS A 98 12.64 11.93 -0.20
#